data_AF-A0A946ZF84-F1
#
_entry.id   AF-A0A946ZF84-F1
#
_cell.length_a   1.000
_cell.length_b   1.000
_cell.length_c   1.000
_cell.angle_alpha   90.00
_cell.angle_beta   90.00
_cell.angle_gamma   90.00
#
_symmetry.space_group_name_H-M   'P 1'
#
loop_
_entity.id
_entity.type
_entity.pdbx_description
1 polymer ?
#
loop_
_entity_poly.entity_id
_entity_poly.type
_entity_poly.pdbx_seq_one_letter_code
_entity_poly.pdbx_strand_id
1 'polypeptide(L)'
;MNFKYIFAGLTRISDLQSKEFEVKKLDKLHWKTGDYIIAMITVAGSDDFKIELTSGRMRGVMGGESIVGVLGERFATLEATGTWKAVEPDGRMHVLTGAGMLGKLTSKSVYVPEMIEVVYLGHVMRNGLKVTMDQFITKAPHRAFSTPVVLFVGTSMSAGKTTSARIVTDILKKADLKVVGAKLTGAGRYKDILAIKDVGADAIFDFVDVGLPSSICDRDLYIERLQILLNKISEVNADVAVIEIGASPLEPYNGDIAIDAIRDQVKCIILSASDPYSVYGLMRAFNIKPDIVTGVSTNTMAGVELVESLCRVRALNIIDPVTKPELKMILSDKLDLILDGQLQYSG
;
A
#
# COMPACT_ATOMS: atom_id res chain seq x y z
N MET A 1 25.33 -14.99 -6.28
CA MET A 1 24.40 -13.87 -6.52
C MET A 1 24.99 -13.01 -7.62
N ASN A 2 24.24 -12.77 -8.70
CA ASN A 2 24.69 -11.88 -9.75
C ASN A 2 24.46 -10.43 -9.26
N PHE A 3 25.51 -9.73 -8.83
CA PHE A 3 25.43 -8.37 -8.25
C PHE A 3 25.10 -7.28 -9.30
N LYS A 4 24.62 -7.69 -10.48
CA LYS A 4 24.43 -6.83 -11.65
C LYS A 4 23.25 -5.87 -11.51
N TYR A 5 22.21 -6.25 -10.76
CA TYR A 5 20.98 -5.45 -10.65
C TYR A 5 20.45 -5.38 -9.22
N ILE A 6 19.87 -4.22 -8.88
CA ILE A 6 19.05 -4.02 -7.68
C ILE A 6 17.61 -4.41 -8.03
N PHE A 7 17.11 -5.49 -7.44
CA PHE A 7 15.71 -5.90 -7.59
C PHE A 7 14.85 -5.18 -6.56
N ALA A 8 14.02 -4.24 -7.03
CA ALA A 8 13.19 -3.40 -6.17
C ALA A 8 11.91 -4.12 -5.72
N GLY A 9 11.22 -3.59 -4.70
CA GLY A 9 10.06 -4.19 -4.05
C GLY A 9 8.92 -4.61 -4.99
N LEU A 10 8.68 -3.88 -6.08
CA LEU A 10 7.67 -4.23 -7.10
C LEU A 10 8.03 -5.46 -7.94
N THR A 11 9.27 -5.96 -7.85
CA THR A 11 9.71 -7.19 -8.50
C THR A 11 9.50 -8.44 -7.62
N ARG A 12 8.99 -8.29 -6.38
CA ARG A 12 8.91 -9.38 -5.39
C ARG A 12 8.04 -10.58 -5.80
N ILE A 13 7.07 -10.38 -6.69
CA ILE A 13 6.21 -11.45 -7.21
C ILE A 13 6.88 -12.27 -8.33
N SER A 14 7.98 -11.75 -8.87
CA SER A 14 8.65 -12.30 -10.04
C SER A 14 9.79 -13.24 -9.67
N ASP A 15 10.18 -14.09 -10.61
CA ASP A 15 11.35 -14.96 -10.48
C ASP A 15 12.64 -14.32 -11.03
N LEU A 16 12.63 -13.01 -11.33
CA LEU A 16 13.71 -12.29 -12.02
C LEU A 16 15.06 -12.35 -11.30
N GLN A 17 15.07 -12.51 -9.97
CA GLN A 17 16.29 -12.64 -9.17
C GLN A 17 16.94 -14.04 -9.33
N SER A 18 16.16 -15.03 -9.74
CA SER A 18 16.57 -16.45 -9.79
C SER A 18 16.71 -17.00 -11.21
N LYS A 19 16.04 -16.39 -12.20
CA LYS A 19 16.03 -16.86 -13.59
C LYS A 19 16.54 -15.79 -14.55
N GLU A 20 17.36 -16.21 -15.49
CA GLU A 20 17.97 -15.34 -16.49
C GLU A 20 16.94 -14.62 -17.38
N PHE A 21 17.37 -13.49 -17.93
CA PHE A 21 16.61 -12.67 -18.84
C PHE A 21 17.57 -11.84 -19.69
N GLU A 22 17.08 -11.39 -20.85
CA GLU A 22 17.76 -10.44 -21.71
C GLU A 22 17.26 -9.01 -21.46
N VAL A 23 18.05 -8.02 -21.86
CA VAL A 23 17.66 -6.61 -21.78
C VAL A 23 17.63 -6.05 -23.20
N LYS A 24 16.46 -5.58 -23.65
CA LYS A 24 16.29 -5.02 -25.00
C LYS A 24 15.57 -3.70 -24.96
N LYS A 25 16.10 -2.70 -25.66
CA LYS A 25 15.39 -1.43 -25.88
C LYS A 25 14.20 -1.68 -26.81
N LEU A 26 13.02 -1.36 -26.33
CA LEU A 26 11.78 -1.30 -27.10
C LEU A 26 11.38 0.15 -27.36
N ASP A 27 10.76 0.39 -28.52
CA ASP A 27 10.11 1.65 -28.86
C ASP A 27 9.03 1.99 -27.82
N LYS A 28 8.87 3.29 -27.54
CA LYS A 28 7.91 3.82 -26.56
C LYS A 28 6.48 3.31 -26.76
N LEU A 29 6.06 3.07 -28.00
CA LEU A 29 4.73 2.56 -28.33
C LEU A 29 4.44 1.16 -27.76
N HIS A 30 5.48 0.41 -27.38
CA HIS A 30 5.37 -0.93 -26.79
C HIS A 30 5.38 -0.94 -25.26
N TRP A 31 5.66 0.20 -24.62
CA TRP A 31 5.72 0.33 -23.17
C TRP A 31 4.30 0.29 -22.60
N LYS A 32 4.14 -0.39 -21.47
CA LYS A 32 2.87 -0.47 -20.73
C LYS A 32 3.12 -0.48 -19.23
N THR A 33 2.10 -0.08 -18.46
CA THR A 33 2.07 -0.29 -17.01
C THR A 33 2.28 -1.77 -16.70
N GLY A 34 3.11 -2.09 -15.70
CA GLY A 34 3.42 -3.46 -15.31
C GLY A 34 4.56 -4.12 -16.10
N ASP A 35 5.17 -3.43 -17.06
CA ASP A 35 6.39 -3.91 -17.72
C ASP A 35 7.60 -3.82 -16.77
N TYR A 36 8.36 -4.91 -16.67
CA TYR A 36 9.65 -4.87 -15.98
C TYR A 36 10.73 -4.27 -16.90
N ILE A 37 11.44 -3.27 -16.39
CA ILE A 37 12.52 -2.60 -17.12
C ILE A 37 13.78 -2.52 -16.28
N ILE A 38 14.90 -2.34 -16.97
CA ILE A 38 16.19 -1.97 -16.38
C ILE A 38 16.40 -0.48 -16.59
N ALA A 39 16.76 0.23 -15.52
CA ALA A 39 17.21 1.61 -15.58
C ALA A 39 18.52 1.79 -14.80
N MET A 40 19.36 2.71 -15.24
CA MET A 40 20.63 3.05 -14.58
C MET A 40 20.46 4.29 -13.72
N ILE A 41 20.95 4.25 -12.48
CA ILE A 41 20.93 5.38 -11.54
C ILE A 41 21.96 6.42 -11.97
N THR A 42 21.50 7.66 -12.18
CA THR A 42 22.34 8.76 -12.69
C THR A 42 22.85 9.70 -11.60
N VAL A 43 22.22 9.70 -10.42
CA VAL A 43 22.69 10.46 -9.26
C VAL A 43 23.90 9.78 -8.61
N ALA A 44 24.86 10.55 -8.09
CA ALA A 44 26.09 10.01 -7.48
C ALA A 44 25.80 9.06 -6.29
N GLY A 45 24.71 9.30 -5.58
CA GLY A 45 24.23 8.52 -4.44
C GLY A 45 23.59 9.44 -3.39
N SER A 46 22.69 8.89 -2.58
CA SER A 46 22.09 9.58 -1.43
C SER A 46 21.51 8.55 -0.45
N ASP A 47 21.50 8.89 0.84
CA ASP A 47 20.79 8.13 1.88
C ASP A 47 19.37 8.66 2.16
N ASP A 48 19.02 9.82 1.58
CA ASP A 48 17.74 10.50 1.82
C ASP A 48 16.57 9.77 1.14
N PHE A 49 16.84 9.16 -0.02
CA PHE A 49 15.88 8.35 -0.75
C PHE A 49 16.42 6.94 -0.97
N LYS A 50 15.78 5.96 -0.32
CA LYS A 50 16.21 4.54 -0.33
C LYS A 50 15.32 3.70 -1.25
N ILE A 51 15.92 2.70 -1.89
CA ILE A 51 15.20 1.66 -2.60
C ILE A 51 14.80 0.56 -1.62
N GLU A 52 13.52 0.19 -1.66
CA GLU A 52 12.97 -0.98 -0.99
C GLU A 52 13.29 -2.22 -1.84
N LEU A 53 13.99 -3.20 -1.25
CA LEU A 53 14.31 -4.46 -1.90
C LEU A 53 13.10 -5.41 -1.90
N THR A 54 13.19 -6.52 -2.64
CA THR A 54 12.17 -7.60 -2.63
C THR A 54 11.88 -8.16 -1.23
N SER A 55 12.83 -8.05 -0.30
CA SER A 55 12.68 -8.41 1.11
C SER A 55 11.99 -7.36 1.98
N GLY A 56 11.71 -6.17 1.43
CA GLY A 56 11.24 -5.00 2.20
C GLY A 56 12.36 -4.20 2.87
N ARG A 57 13.61 -4.71 2.88
CA ARG A 57 14.76 -3.96 3.42
C ARG A 57 15.00 -2.69 2.60
N MET A 58 15.21 -1.57 3.27
CA MET A 58 15.61 -0.31 2.63
C MET A 58 17.13 -0.27 2.40
N ARG A 59 17.55 0.09 1.20
CA ARG A 59 18.95 0.17 0.78
C ARG A 59 19.23 1.53 0.13
N GLY A 60 20.36 2.14 0.47
CA GLY A 60 20.88 3.30 -0.26
C GLY A 60 21.26 2.95 -1.70
N VAL A 61 21.61 3.96 -2.49
CA VAL A 61 21.95 3.81 -3.91
C VAL A 61 23.28 4.45 -4.25
N MET A 62 23.97 3.88 -5.24
CA MET A 62 25.19 4.45 -5.81
C MET A 62 24.98 4.73 -7.30
N GLY A 63 25.58 5.82 -7.79
CA GLY A 63 25.54 6.16 -9.21
C GLY A 63 26.17 5.06 -10.08
N GLY A 64 25.58 4.81 -11.25
CA GLY A 64 26.00 3.75 -12.17
C GLY A 64 25.42 2.37 -11.87
N GLU A 65 24.79 2.15 -10.70
CA GLU A 65 24.06 0.92 -10.45
C GLU A 65 22.81 0.83 -11.33
N SER A 66 22.38 -0.40 -11.62
CA SER A 66 21.17 -0.66 -12.39
C SER A 66 20.06 -1.22 -11.50
N ILE A 67 18.86 -0.67 -11.61
CA ILE A 67 17.65 -1.11 -10.92
C ILE A 67 16.76 -1.90 -11.89
N VAL A 68 16.22 -3.02 -11.42
CA VAL A 68 15.04 -3.66 -12.01
C VAL A 68 13.81 -3.08 -11.33
N GLY A 69 13.02 -2.35 -12.10
CA GLY A 69 11.79 -1.72 -11.63
C GLY A 69 10.64 -1.98 -12.59
N VAL A 70 9.51 -1.31 -12.33
CA VAL A 70 8.28 -1.49 -13.10
C VAL A 70 7.80 -0.14 -13.61
N LEU A 71 7.41 -0.08 -14.88
CA LEU A 71 6.70 1.07 -15.42
C LEU A 71 5.33 1.23 -14.75
N GLY A 72 5.07 2.40 -14.18
CA GLY A 72 3.83 2.65 -13.45
C GLY A 72 3.48 4.12 -13.33
N GLU A 73 2.38 4.37 -12.65
CA GLU A 73 1.84 5.71 -12.42
C GLU A 73 1.64 5.93 -10.92
N ARG A 74 2.02 7.12 -10.47
CA ARG A 74 1.86 7.58 -9.10
C ARG A 74 1.16 8.93 -9.13
N PHE A 75 0.13 9.06 -8.31
CA PHE A 75 -0.59 10.32 -8.12
C PHE A 75 -0.77 10.57 -6.63
N ALA A 76 0.12 11.32 -5.99
CA ALA A 76 0.04 11.64 -4.57
C ALA A 76 -0.29 13.12 -4.37
N THR A 77 -1.25 13.41 -3.50
CA THR A 77 -1.65 14.78 -3.15
C THR A 77 -0.66 15.50 -2.23
N LEU A 78 0.07 14.75 -1.40
CA LEU A 78 1.04 15.31 -0.43
C LEU A 78 2.50 15.18 -0.87
N GLU A 79 2.81 14.19 -1.70
CA GLU A 79 4.19 13.82 -2.05
C GLU A 79 4.53 14.17 -3.51
N ALA A 80 4.47 13.19 -4.40
CA ALA A 80 4.87 13.36 -5.79
C ALA A 80 3.94 12.63 -6.76
N THR A 81 3.82 13.20 -7.95
CA THR A 81 3.09 12.62 -9.09
C THR A 81 4.05 12.32 -10.22
N GLY A 82 3.79 11.25 -10.95
CA GLY A 82 4.57 10.90 -12.12
C GLY A 82 3.96 9.73 -12.88
N THR A 83 4.35 9.61 -14.14
CA THR A 83 3.83 8.58 -15.03
C THR A 83 4.90 8.16 -16.02
N TRP A 84 4.95 6.87 -16.32
CA TRP A 84 5.82 6.37 -17.40
C TRP A 84 5.43 6.98 -18.75
N LYS A 85 4.18 7.39 -18.96
CA LYS A 85 3.67 7.93 -20.24
C LYS A 85 4.39 9.23 -20.64
N ALA A 86 4.79 10.04 -19.67
CA ALA A 86 5.46 11.32 -19.89
C ALA A 86 7.00 11.20 -20.05
N VAL A 87 7.55 9.99 -20.07
CA VAL A 87 8.97 9.78 -20.35
C VAL A 87 9.25 10.10 -21.82
N GLU A 88 10.18 11.04 -22.03
CA GLU A 88 10.62 11.54 -23.32
C GLU A 88 11.58 10.55 -24.03
N PRO A 89 11.92 10.78 -25.31
CA PRO A 89 12.81 9.88 -26.07
C PRO A 89 14.21 9.68 -25.49
N ASP A 90 14.66 10.58 -24.61
CA ASP A 90 15.94 10.45 -23.90
C ASP A 90 15.93 9.35 -22.82
N GLY A 91 14.76 8.81 -22.50
CA GLY A 91 14.57 7.73 -21.52
C GLY A 91 14.83 8.15 -20.08
N ARG A 92 14.93 9.44 -19.77
CA ARG A 92 15.14 9.94 -18.40
C ARG A 92 13.84 9.87 -17.60
N MET A 93 13.94 9.32 -16.39
CA MET A 93 12.81 9.13 -15.50
C MET A 93 13.27 9.10 -14.04
N HIS A 94 12.34 8.81 -13.13
CA HIS A 94 12.59 8.79 -11.69
C HIS A 94 12.04 7.51 -11.07
N VAL A 95 12.59 7.17 -9.91
CA VAL A 95 12.03 6.18 -8.99
C VAL A 95 10.88 6.85 -8.21
N LEU A 96 9.66 6.75 -8.75
CA LEU A 96 8.45 7.39 -8.22
C LEU A 96 8.04 6.82 -6.86
N THR A 97 8.35 5.55 -6.59
CA THR A 97 8.21 4.94 -5.25
C THR A 97 9.49 4.20 -4.91
N GLY A 98 9.87 4.17 -3.62
CA GLY A 98 11.03 3.38 -3.18
C GLY A 98 10.96 1.90 -3.58
N ALA A 99 9.77 1.35 -3.88
CA ALA A 99 9.60 0.00 -4.39
C ALA A 99 10.00 -0.20 -5.87
N GLY A 100 10.53 0.83 -6.54
CA GLY A 100 11.00 0.75 -7.92
C GLY A 100 9.89 0.96 -8.95
N MET A 101 8.90 1.81 -8.66
CA MET A 101 8.00 2.32 -9.69
C MET A 101 8.74 3.37 -10.52
N LEU A 102 8.75 3.20 -11.84
CA LEU A 102 9.55 4.00 -12.74
C LEU A 102 8.65 4.81 -13.69
N GLY A 103 8.91 6.11 -13.77
CA GLY A 103 8.22 7.04 -14.65
C GLY A 103 8.76 8.46 -14.55
N LYS A 104 8.34 9.35 -15.46
CA LYS A 104 8.75 10.76 -15.41
C LYS A 104 8.06 11.41 -14.21
N LEU A 105 8.83 12.07 -13.35
CA LEU A 105 8.31 12.93 -12.29
C LEU A 105 7.65 14.15 -12.94
N THR A 106 6.37 14.36 -12.69
CA THR A 106 5.59 15.47 -13.27
C THR A 106 5.37 16.61 -12.28
N SER A 107 5.25 16.29 -11.00
CA SER A 107 5.17 17.28 -9.91
C SER A 107 5.62 16.67 -8.60
N LYS A 108 6.21 17.48 -7.72
CA LYS A 108 6.73 17.10 -6.41
C LYS A 108 6.46 18.21 -5.40
N SER A 109 6.02 17.85 -4.21
CA SER A 109 5.96 18.74 -3.05
C SER A 109 7.35 19.25 -2.67
N VAL A 110 7.44 20.51 -2.26
CA VAL A 110 8.69 21.14 -1.79
C VAL A 110 9.29 20.47 -0.56
N TYR A 111 8.49 19.68 0.17
CA TYR A 111 8.91 18.97 1.38
C TYR A 111 9.42 17.55 1.10
N VAL A 112 9.35 17.06 -0.15
CA VAL A 112 9.87 15.74 -0.52
C VAL A 112 11.32 15.89 -0.97
N PRO A 113 12.25 15.03 -0.47
CA PRO A 113 13.64 14.99 -0.94
C PRO A 113 13.74 14.84 -2.46
N GLU A 114 14.93 15.08 -3.01
CA GLU A 114 15.17 14.77 -4.42
C GLU A 114 14.94 13.29 -4.69
N MET A 115 14.19 13.01 -5.76
CA MET A 115 13.88 11.64 -6.17
C MET A 115 15.04 11.07 -6.98
N ILE A 116 15.28 9.76 -6.86
CA ILE A 116 16.36 9.10 -7.60
C ILE A 116 16.08 9.19 -9.10
N GLU A 117 16.94 9.92 -9.81
CA GLU A 117 16.94 9.95 -11.27
C GLU A 117 17.55 8.68 -11.85
N VAL A 118 16.93 8.18 -12.91
CA VAL A 118 17.39 7.02 -13.66
C VAL A 118 17.22 7.21 -15.17
N VAL A 119 18.01 6.50 -15.95
CA VAL A 119 17.87 6.43 -17.41
C VAL A 119 17.54 5.02 -17.87
N TYR A 120 16.54 4.88 -18.74
CA TYR A 120 16.10 3.61 -19.29
C TYR A 120 17.20 2.89 -20.10
N LEU A 121 17.44 1.62 -19.77
CA LEU A 121 18.37 0.75 -20.49
C LEU A 121 17.67 -0.27 -21.40
N GLY A 122 16.47 -0.73 -21.03
CA GLY A 122 15.72 -1.72 -21.82
C GLY A 122 14.62 -2.40 -21.02
N HIS A 123 13.74 -3.12 -21.70
CA HIS A 123 12.80 -4.06 -21.10
C HIS A 123 13.49 -5.36 -20.73
N VAL A 124 13.00 -6.00 -19.68
CA VAL A 124 13.31 -7.38 -19.36
C VAL A 124 12.61 -8.29 -20.37
N MET A 125 13.37 -9.17 -21.02
CA MET A 125 12.90 -10.04 -22.09
C MET A 125 13.20 -11.52 -21.78
N ARG A 126 12.29 -12.41 -22.17
CA ARG A 126 12.50 -13.86 -22.23
C ARG A 126 11.83 -14.43 -23.47
N ASN A 127 12.54 -15.29 -24.20
CA ASN A 127 12.04 -15.95 -25.41
C ASN A 127 11.46 -14.95 -26.43
N GLY A 128 12.10 -13.78 -26.59
CA GLY A 128 11.66 -12.72 -27.50
C GLY A 128 10.45 -11.90 -27.02
N LEU A 129 9.85 -12.22 -25.87
CA LEU A 129 8.71 -11.50 -25.30
C LEU A 129 9.13 -10.69 -24.07
N LYS A 130 8.48 -9.55 -23.85
CA LYS A 130 8.69 -8.76 -22.63
C LYS A 130 8.12 -9.49 -21.42
N VAL A 131 8.84 -9.42 -20.31
CA VAL A 131 8.41 -9.96 -19.02
C VAL A 131 7.61 -8.89 -18.29
N THR A 132 6.44 -9.25 -17.77
CA THR A 132 5.47 -8.32 -17.17
C THR A 132 4.96 -8.88 -15.85
N MET A 133 4.41 -8.00 -15.00
CA MET A 133 3.81 -8.39 -13.72
C MET A 133 2.68 -9.42 -13.90
N ASP A 134 1.89 -9.30 -14.97
CA ASP A 134 0.75 -10.19 -15.27
C ASP A 134 1.14 -11.67 -15.38
N GLN A 135 2.36 -11.96 -15.84
CA GLN A 135 2.86 -13.32 -16.00
C GLN A 135 3.09 -14.04 -14.66
N PHE A 136 3.11 -13.29 -13.56
CA PHE A 136 3.36 -13.81 -12.21
C PHE A 136 2.09 -13.84 -11.34
N ILE A 137 0.92 -13.50 -11.89
CA ILE A 137 -0.34 -13.60 -11.18
C ILE A 137 -0.67 -15.09 -10.99
N THR A 138 -0.67 -15.53 -9.74
CA THR A 138 -1.14 -16.86 -9.38
C THR A 138 -2.66 -16.82 -9.19
N LYS A 139 -3.39 -17.65 -9.96
CA LYS A 139 -4.85 -17.77 -9.83
C LYS A 139 -5.19 -18.37 -8.46
N ALA A 140 -6.22 -17.82 -7.83
CA ALA A 140 -6.89 -18.42 -6.68
C ALA A 140 -8.29 -18.88 -7.13
N PRO A 141 -8.81 -20.02 -6.61
CA PRO A 141 -10.18 -20.45 -6.86
C PRO A 141 -11.16 -19.36 -6.43
N HIS A 142 -12.26 -19.23 -7.17
CA HIS A 142 -13.31 -18.29 -6.82
C HIS A 142 -13.91 -18.63 -5.45
N ARG A 143 -13.93 -17.66 -4.53
CA ARG A 143 -14.53 -17.79 -3.21
C ARG A 143 -15.23 -16.50 -2.81
N ALA A 144 -16.47 -16.61 -2.33
CA ALA A 144 -17.18 -15.45 -1.80
C ALA A 144 -16.42 -14.88 -0.58
N PHE A 145 -16.08 -13.60 -0.65
CA PHE A 145 -15.42 -12.91 0.45
C PHE A 145 -16.42 -12.72 1.61
N SER A 146 -16.09 -13.28 2.77
CA SER A 146 -16.99 -13.32 3.94
C SER A 146 -16.30 -12.97 5.26
N THR A 147 -14.98 -12.78 5.25
CA THR A 147 -14.20 -12.46 6.44
C THR A 147 -14.56 -11.05 6.96
N PRO A 148 -14.93 -10.89 8.24
CA PRO A 148 -15.16 -9.58 8.87
C PRO A 148 -13.96 -8.63 8.69
N VAL A 149 -14.23 -7.37 8.34
CA VAL A 149 -13.19 -6.38 8.02
C VAL A 149 -13.14 -5.25 9.04
N VAL A 150 -11.94 -4.95 9.53
CA VAL A 150 -11.58 -3.63 10.06
C VAL A 150 -10.96 -2.82 8.92
N LEU A 151 -11.66 -1.78 8.49
CA LEU A 151 -11.30 -0.96 7.33
C LEU A 151 -10.53 0.29 7.78
N PHE A 152 -9.38 0.52 7.17
CA PHE A 152 -8.54 1.69 7.40
C PHE A 152 -8.61 2.60 6.18
N VAL A 153 -9.16 3.79 6.39
CA VAL A 153 -9.23 4.87 5.39
C VAL A 153 -8.48 6.08 5.91
N GLY A 154 -8.12 7.01 5.03
CA GLY A 154 -7.36 8.18 5.45
C GLY A 154 -7.56 9.36 4.54
N THR A 155 -7.45 10.56 5.13
CA THR A 155 -7.67 11.81 4.40
C THR A 155 -6.55 12.14 3.42
N SER A 156 -5.36 11.59 3.65
CA SER A 156 -4.19 11.75 2.80
C SER A 156 -3.19 10.59 2.95
N MET A 157 -2.13 10.61 2.14
CA MET A 157 -0.95 9.77 2.38
C MET A 157 -0.30 10.15 3.71
N SER A 158 0.28 9.16 4.40
CA SER A 158 0.99 9.37 5.68
C SER A 158 0.13 9.89 6.85
N ALA A 159 -1.20 9.82 6.74
CA ALA A 159 -2.13 10.21 7.82
C ALA A 159 -2.16 9.24 9.03
N GLY A 160 -1.45 8.10 8.96
CA GLY A 160 -1.36 7.13 10.07
C GLY A 160 -2.08 5.79 9.85
N LYS A 161 -2.61 5.52 8.64
CA LYS A 161 -3.35 4.28 8.33
C LYS A 161 -2.56 3.01 8.68
N THR A 162 -1.35 2.88 8.15
CA THR A 162 -0.51 1.69 8.35
C THR A 162 -0.14 1.49 9.82
N THR A 163 0.14 2.57 10.57
CA THR A 163 0.37 2.51 12.02
C THR A 163 -0.88 2.04 12.75
N SER A 164 -2.05 2.54 12.37
CA SER A 164 -3.34 2.14 12.95
C SER A 164 -3.64 0.66 12.69
N ALA A 165 -3.45 0.21 11.44
CA ALA A 165 -3.61 -1.19 11.04
C ALA A 165 -2.69 -2.12 11.83
N ARG A 166 -1.43 -1.71 12.04
CA ARG A 166 -0.46 -2.43 12.87
C ARG A 166 -0.90 -2.54 14.33
N ILE A 167 -1.39 -1.45 14.94
CA ILE A 167 -1.85 -1.45 16.34
C ILE A 167 -3.07 -2.37 16.52
N VAL A 168 -4.05 -2.28 15.61
CA VAL A 168 -5.23 -3.15 15.65
C VAL A 168 -4.84 -4.61 15.44
N THR A 169 -3.91 -4.91 14.53
CA THR A 169 -3.40 -6.27 14.32
C THR A 169 -2.75 -6.82 15.60
N ASP A 170 -1.90 -6.05 16.30
CA ASP A 170 -1.32 -6.47 17.59
C ASP A 170 -2.40 -6.84 18.62
N ILE A 171 -3.49 -6.06 18.70
CA ILE A 171 -4.61 -6.33 19.60
C ILE A 171 -5.30 -7.65 19.23
N LEU A 172 -5.64 -7.83 17.95
CA LEU A 172 -6.34 -9.02 17.46
C LEU A 172 -5.48 -10.28 17.64
N LYS A 173 -4.17 -10.20 17.35
CA LYS A 173 -3.24 -11.33 17.56
C LYS A 173 -3.05 -11.68 19.03
N LYS A 174 -3.06 -10.70 19.94
CA LYS A 174 -3.05 -10.94 21.40
C LYS A 174 -4.32 -11.58 21.93
N ALA A 175 -5.41 -11.53 21.17
CA ALA A 175 -6.65 -12.25 21.44
C ALA A 175 -6.68 -13.62 20.72
N ASP A 176 -5.54 -14.11 20.24
CA ASP A 176 -5.38 -15.40 19.55
C ASP A 176 -6.20 -15.56 18.26
N LEU A 177 -6.58 -14.43 17.64
CA LEU A 177 -7.30 -14.44 16.37
C LEU A 177 -6.35 -14.66 15.20
N LYS A 178 -6.84 -15.36 14.17
CA LYS A 178 -6.20 -15.47 12.86
C LYS A 178 -6.50 -14.21 12.05
N VAL A 179 -5.46 -13.48 11.66
CA VAL A 179 -5.57 -12.16 11.02
C VAL A 179 -4.91 -12.18 9.65
N VAL A 180 -5.64 -11.69 8.64
CA VAL A 180 -5.07 -11.38 7.32
C VAL A 180 -4.97 -9.86 7.16
N GLY A 181 -3.77 -9.37 6.83
CA GLY A 181 -3.55 -7.96 6.48
C GLY A 181 -3.64 -7.75 4.99
N ALA A 182 -4.32 -6.70 4.52
CA ALA A 182 -4.31 -6.39 3.10
C ALA A 182 -4.31 -4.90 2.80
N LYS A 183 -3.77 -4.54 1.63
CA LYS A 183 -3.89 -3.19 1.05
C LYS A 183 -4.50 -3.28 -0.34
N LEU A 184 -5.72 -2.80 -0.52
CA LEU A 184 -6.45 -2.99 -1.78
C LEU A 184 -6.11 -1.96 -2.85
N THR A 185 -5.65 -0.77 -2.46
CA THR A 185 -5.41 0.36 -3.38
C THR A 185 -4.15 1.15 -3.05
N GLY A 186 -3.70 1.99 -3.99
CA GLY A 186 -2.62 2.95 -3.82
C GLY A 186 -1.44 2.68 -4.74
N ALA A 187 -0.26 3.14 -4.34
CA ALA A 187 1.01 2.86 -5.00
C ALA A 187 1.79 1.79 -4.24
N GLY A 188 2.39 0.83 -4.95
CA GLY A 188 2.96 -0.36 -4.35
C GLY A 188 4.18 -0.04 -3.48
N ARG A 189 4.13 -0.50 -2.23
CA ARG A 189 5.15 -0.38 -1.19
C ARG A 189 5.03 -1.57 -0.26
N TYR A 190 6.02 -2.45 -0.28
CA TYR A 190 5.94 -3.68 0.47
C TYR A 190 5.96 -3.44 1.98
N LYS A 191 6.67 -2.39 2.43
CA LYS A 191 6.70 -1.97 3.84
C LYS A 191 5.31 -1.77 4.46
N ASP A 192 4.30 -1.40 3.68
CA ASP A 192 2.99 -1.05 4.21
C ASP A 192 2.30 -2.31 4.75
N ILE A 193 2.32 -3.40 3.99
CA ILE A 193 1.78 -4.69 4.43
C ILE A 193 2.76 -5.46 5.33
N LEU A 194 4.07 -5.26 5.19
CA LEU A 194 5.06 -5.82 6.12
C LEU A 194 4.88 -5.29 7.55
N ALA A 195 4.49 -4.03 7.73
CA ALA A 195 4.22 -3.48 9.05
C ALA A 195 3.12 -4.25 9.80
N ILE A 196 2.15 -4.83 9.07
CA ILE A 196 1.10 -5.70 9.61
C ILE A 196 1.65 -7.11 9.88
N LYS A 197 2.53 -7.62 9.01
CA LYS A 197 3.20 -8.92 9.21
C LYS A 197 4.12 -8.91 10.44
N ASP A 198 4.80 -7.80 10.70
CA ASP A 198 5.76 -7.63 11.80
C ASP A 198 5.11 -7.78 13.19
N VAL A 199 3.79 -7.64 13.28
CA VAL A 199 3.01 -7.82 14.52
C VAL A 199 2.18 -9.11 14.52
N GLY A 200 2.48 -10.03 13.62
CA GLY A 200 2.01 -11.41 13.68
C GLY A 200 0.81 -11.75 12.80
N ALA A 201 0.43 -10.90 11.83
CA ALA A 201 -0.59 -11.31 10.85
C ALA A 201 -0.19 -12.62 10.15
N ASP A 202 -1.16 -13.51 9.96
CA ASP A 202 -0.95 -14.86 9.45
C ASP A 202 -0.57 -14.81 7.96
N ALA A 203 -1.23 -13.94 7.21
CA ALA A 203 -0.94 -13.66 5.81
C ALA A 203 -1.07 -12.16 5.51
N ILE A 204 -0.36 -11.71 4.47
CA ILE A 204 -0.41 -10.34 3.99
C ILE A 204 -0.52 -10.30 2.47
N PHE A 205 -1.32 -9.38 1.94
CA PHE A 205 -1.48 -9.20 0.49
C PHE A 205 -1.65 -7.73 0.09
N ASP A 206 -1.23 -7.36 -1.11
CA ASP A 206 -1.65 -6.11 -1.75
C ASP A 206 -1.93 -6.32 -3.25
N PHE A 207 -2.31 -5.23 -3.92
CA PHE A 207 -2.60 -5.24 -5.35
C PHE A 207 -1.40 -5.61 -6.25
N VAL A 208 -0.14 -5.56 -5.78
CA VAL A 208 0.98 -6.09 -6.58
C VAL A 208 0.99 -7.61 -6.63
N ASP A 209 0.39 -8.31 -5.65
CA ASP A 209 0.22 -9.78 -5.71
C ASP A 209 -0.78 -10.23 -6.80
N VAL A 210 -1.48 -9.26 -7.41
CA VAL A 210 -2.35 -9.43 -8.59
C VAL A 210 -1.88 -8.58 -9.78
N GLY A 211 -0.58 -8.29 -9.83
CA GLY A 211 0.09 -7.77 -11.02
C GLY A 211 -0.01 -6.26 -11.23
N LEU A 212 -0.46 -5.49 -10.23
CA LEU A 212 -0.60 -4.04 -10.34
C LEU A 212 0.55 -3.30 -9.64
N PRO A 213 1.32 -2.41 -10.30
CA PRO A 213 2.34 -1.59 -9.62
C PRO A 213 1.70 -0.46 -8.79
N SER A 214 0.53 0.01 -9.20
CA SER A 214 -0.42 0.85 -8.48
C SER A 214 -1.82 0.48 -8.93
N SER A 215 -2.84 0.85 -8.15
CA SER A 215 -4.23 0.70 -8.57
C SER A 215 -4.73 1.85 -9.47
N ILE A 216 -3.82 2.62 -10.09
CA ILE A 216 -4.14 3.55 -11.18
C ILE A 216 -4.22 2.75 -12.48
N CYS A 217 -5.43 2.33 -12.82
CA CYS A 217 -5.72 1.55 -14.02
C CYS A 217 -7.22 1.65 -14.37
N ASP A 218 -7.59 1.10 -15.53
CA ASP A 218 -8.98 1.02 -15.96
C ASP A 218 -9.84 0.28 -14.92
N ARG A 219 -11.06 0.76 -14.70
CA ARG A 219 -11.96 0.25 -13.65
C ARG A 219 -12.24 -1.24 -13.82
N ASP A 220 -12.51 -1.70 -15.04
CA ASP A 220 -12.81 -3.11 -15.33
C ASP A 220 -11.61 -4.02 -15.00
N LEU A 221 -10.41 -3.57 -15.37
CA LEU A 221 -9.17 -4.27 -15.01
C LEU A 221 -9.00 -4.31 -13.48
N TYR A 222 -9.24 -3.19 -12.79
CA TYR A 222 -9.14 -3.16 -11.34
C TYR A 222 -10.13 -4.12 -10.66
N ILE A 223 -11.38 -4.18 -11.14
CA ILE A 223 -12.41 -5.11 -10.64
C ILE A 223 -11.94 -6.56 -10.80
N GLU A 224 -11.42 -6.93 -11.97
CA GLU A 224 -10.88 -8.28 -12.22
C GLU A 224 -9.74 -8.60 -11.24
N ARG A 225 -8.76 -7.69 -11.10
CA ARG A 225 -7.62 -7.88 -10.20
C ARG A 225 -8.04 -7.93 -8.73
N LEU A 226 -8.99 -7.10 -8.33
CA LEU A 226 -9.54 -7.07 -6.98
C LEU A 226 -10.24 -8.39 -6.63
N GLN A 227 -11.00 -8.97 -7.56
CA GLN A 227 -11.61 -10.29 -7.34
C GLN A 227 -10.55 -11.38 -7.10
N ILE A 228 -9.46 -11.39 -7.87
CA ILE A 228 -8.35 -12.32 -7.65
C ILE A 228 -7.72 -12.11 -6.26
N LEU A 229 -7.54 -10.85 -5.86
CA LEU A 229 -6.97 -10.49 -4.56
C LEU A 229 -7.87 -10.94 -3.40
N LEU A 230 -9.18 -10.70 -3.50
CA LEU A 230 -10.16 -11.13 -2.49
C LEU A 230 -10.26 -12.67 -2.41
N ASN A 231 -10.12 -13.38 -3.53
CA ASN A 231 -10.03 -14.84 -3.52
C ASN A 231 -8.82 -15.32 -2.71
N LYS A 232 -7.63 -14.74 -2.94
CA LYS A 232 -6.40 -15.06 -2.19
C LYS A 232 -6.56 -14.79 -0.69
N ILE A 233 -7.13 -13.64 -0.33
CA ILE A 233 -7.42 -13.30 1.07
C ILE A 233 -8.37 -14.34 1.68
N SER A 234 -9.40 -14.76 0.94
CA SER A 234 -10.38 -15.74 1.39
C SER A 234 -9.80 -17.14 1.59
N GLU A 235 -8.74 -17.54 0.88
CA GLU A 235 -8.06 -18.83 1.09
C GLU A 235 -7.41 -18.95 2.46
N VAL A 236 -7.08 -17.82 3.10
CA VAL A 236 -6.47 -17.81 4.44
C VAL A 236 -7.43 -18.34 5.49
N ASN A 237 -8.75 -18.23 5.32
CA ASN A 237 -9.74 -18.54 6.35
C ASN A 237 -9.40 -17.81 7.68
N ALA A 238 -9.18 -16.50 7.61
CA ALA A 238 -8.91 -15.67 8.78
C ALA A 238 -10.21 -15.33 9.54
N ASP A 239 -10.10 -15.08 10.84
CA ASP A 239 -11.21 -14.63 11.69
C ASP A 239 -11.52 -13.16 11.41
N VAL A 240 -10.49 -12.35 11.17
CA VAL A 240 -10.63 -10.91 10.88
C VAL A 240 -9.62 -10.49 9.79
N ALA A 241 -10.08 -9.64 8.88
CA ALA A 241 -9.25 -8.97 7.88
C ALA A 241 -9.00 -7.51 8.29
N VAL A 242 -7.72 -7.11 8.29
CA VAL A 242 -7.27 -5.74 8.52
C VAL A 242 -6.95 -5.16 7.15
N ILE A 243 -7.84 -4.33 6.62
CA ILE A 243 -7.77 -3.87 5.22
C ILE A 243 -7.51 -2.36 5.15
N GLU A 244 -6.42 -1.97 4.49
CA GLU A 244 -6.10 -0.59 4.16
C GLU A 244 -6.58 -0.22 2.75
N ILE A 245 -7.26 0.93 2.64
CA ILE A 245 -7.44 1.64 1.38
C ILE A 245 -6.33 2.69 1.30
N GLY A 246 -5.36 2.44 0.41
CA GLY A 246 -4.28 3.38 0.16
C GLY A 246 -4.80 4.63 -0.53
N ALA A 247 -4.10 5.74 -0.32
CA ALA A 247 -4.51 7.07 -0.75
C ALA A 247 -5.87 7.52 -0.16
N SER A 248 -6.31 8.73 -0.50
CA SER A 248 -7.72 9.10 -0.32
C SER A 248 -8.56 8.38 -1.37
N PRO A 249 -9.78 7.89 -1.09
CA PRO A 249 -10.59 7.24 -2.11
C PRO A 249 -10.98 8.18 -3.28
N LEU A 250 -10.76 9.50 -3.17
CA LEU A 250 -10.99 10.48 -4.26
C LEU A 250 -9.82 10.52 -5.25
N GLU A 251 -8.67 9.98 -4.88
CA GLU A 251 -7.52 9.88 -5.75
C GLU A 251 -7.74 8.76 -6.78
N PRO A 252 -7.04 8.76 -7.93
CA PRO A 252 -7.33 7.88 -9.08
C PRO A 252 -6.89 6.41 -8.87
N TYR A 253 -7.00 5.89 -7.64
CA TYR A 253 -6.56 4.57 -7.22
C TYR A 253 -7.71 3.57 -7.08
N ASN A 254 -8.91 3.87 -7.60
CA ASN A 254 -10.08 2.99 -7.53
C ASN A 254 -10.51 2.62 -6.08
N GLY A 255 -10.32 3.56 -5.14
CA GLY A 255 -10.68 3.38 -3.72
C GLY A 255 -12.17 3.16 -3.49
N ASP A 256 -13.01 3.80 -4.29
CA ASP A 256 -14.47 3.62 -4.31
C ASP A 256 -14.85 2.16 -4.61
N ILE A 257 -14.32 1.60 -5.70
CA ILE A 257 -14.57 0.20 -6.11
C ILE A 257 -14.14 -0.77 -5.00
N ALA A 258 -12.95 -0.53 -4.43
CA ALA A 258 -12.40 -1.38 -3.39
C ALA A 258 -13.29 -1.44 -2.14
N ILE A 259 -13.78 -0.27 -1.69
CA ILE A 259 -14.66 -0.16 -0.52
C ILE A 259 -16.02 -0.81 -0.82
N ASP A 260 -16.59 -0.56 -2.00
CA ASP A 260 -17.89 -1.14 -2.38
C ASP A 260 -17.84 -2.66 -2.44
N ALA A 261 -16.74 -3.24 -2.91
CA ALA A 261 -16.57 -4.69 -3.03
C ALA A 261 -16.52 -5.45 -1.69
N ILE A 262 -16.18 -4.77 -0.59
CA ILE A 262 -16.08 -5.37 0.76
C ILE A 262 -17.10 -4.81 1.74
N ARG A 263 -18.00 -3.94 1.28
CA ARG A 263 -18.87 -3.11 2.11
C ARG A 263 -19.67 -3.93 3.13
N ASP A 264 -20.20 -5.08 2.73
CA ASP A 264 -21.02 -5.95 3.58
C ASP A 264 -20.21 -6.63 4.69
N GLN A 265 -18.90 -6.76 4.51
CA GLN A 265 -17.99 -7.38 5.47
C GLN A 265 -17.36 -6.36 6.43
N VAL A 266 -17.43 -5.05 6.13
CA VAL A 266 -16.89 -4.00 7.01
C VAL A 266 -17.67 -3.94 8.32
N LYS A 267 -16.98 -4.18 9.43
CA LYS A 267 -17.52 -4.13 10.79
C LYS A 267 -17.09 -2.90 11.57
N CYS A 268 -15.89 -2.39 11.28
CA CYS A 268 -15.34 -1.21 11.91
C CYS A 268 -14.57 -0.38 10.89
N ILE A 269 -14.80 0.94 10.86
CA ILE A 269 -14.07 1.89 10.02
C ILE A 269 -13.23 2.79 10.92
N ILE A 270 -11.92 2.75 10.71
CA ILE A 270 -10.95 3.64 11.36
C ILE A 270 -10.43 4.63 10.32
N LEU A 271 -10.73 5.91 10.55
CA LEU A 271 -10.29 7.01 9.70
C LEU A 271 -9.04 7.67 10.31
N SER A 272 -7.89 7.55 9.65
CA SER A 272 -6.70 8.31 10.00
C SER A 272 -6.67 9.66 9.29
N ALA A 273 -6.64 10.76 10.03
CA ALA A 273 -6.77 12.11 9.47
C ALA A 273 -5.63 13.05 9.86
N SER A 274 -5.35 14.01 8.98
CA SER A 274 -4.36 15.07 9.18
C SER A 274 -4.83 16.14 10.18
N ASP A 275 -6.11 16.47 10.14
CA ASP A 275 -6.72 17.54 10.92
C ASP A 275 -8.25 17.36 11.01
N PRO A 276 -8.94 18.03 11.95
CA PRO A 276 -10.38 17.86 12.15
C PRO A 276 -11.27 18.27 10.95
N TYR A 277 -10.85 19.22 10.11
CA TYR A 277 -11.66 19.61 8.94
C TYR A 277 -11.55 18.59 7.82
N SER A 278 -10.38 17.96 7.66
CA SER A 278 -10.19 16.87 6.70
C SER A 278 -11.10 15.67 7.00
N VAL A 279 -11.36 15.40 8.29
CA VAL A 279 -12.35 14.40 8.74
C VAL A 279 -13.73 14.75 8.19
N TYR A 280 -14.19 15.97 8.48
CA TYR A 280 -15.50 16.45 8.03
C TYR A 280 -15.63 16.39 6.50
N GLY A 281 -14.58 16.84 5.79
CA GLY A 281 -14.54 16.82 4.33
C GLY A 281 -14.65 15.42 3.75
N LEU A 282 -13.87 14.45 4.25
CA LEU A 282 -13.89 13.08 3.76
C LEU A 282 -15.23 12.39 4.06
N MET A 283 -15.77 12.57 5.27
CA MET A 283 -17.08 12.03 5.64
C MET A 283 -18.18 12.52 4.69
N ARG A 284 -18.18 13.81 4.35
CA ARG A 284 -19.14 14.41 3.41
C ARG A 284 -18.91 13.95 1.98
N ALA A 285 -17.67 13.91 1.52
CA ALA A 285 -17.34 13.56 0.13
C ALA A 285 -17.65 12.10 -0.20
N PHE A 286 -17.47 11.18 0.76
CA PHE A 286 -17.69 9.74 0.55
C PHE A 286 -18.95 9.16 1.18
N ASN A 287 -19.71 9.97 1.91
CA ASN A 287 -20.84 9.50 2.69
C ASN A 287 -20.43 8.32 3.62
N ILE A 288 -19.26 8.44 4.24
CA ILE A 288 -18.72 7.47 5.20
C ILE A 288 -18.81 8.07 6.60
N LYS A 289 -19.27 7.28 7.57
CA LYS A 289 -19.20 7.62 8.99
C LYS A 289 -18.22 6.64 9.67
N PRO A 290 -17.02 7.09 10.06
CA PRO A 290 -16.09 6.22 10.76
C PRO A 290 -16.59 5.91 12.18
N ASP A 291 -16.20 4.75 12.70
CA ASP A 291 -16.40 4.39 14.10
C ASP A 291 -15.37 5.08 14.99
N ILE A 292 -14.14 5.23 14.49
CA ILE A 292 -13.04 5.90 15.18
C ILE A 292 -12.31 6.82 14.19
N VAL A 293 -12.03 8.04 14.63
CA VAL A 293 -11.03 8.93 14.00
C VAL A 293 -9.73 8.87 14.79
N THR A 294 -8.62 8.78 14.10
CA THR A 294 -7.27 8.75 14.68
C THR A 294 -6.26 9.48 13.79
N GLY A 295 -4.97 9.37 14.10
CA GLY A 295 -3.88 10.02 13.36
C GLY A 295 -3.56 11.40 13.93
N VAL A 296 -2.97 12.25 13.09
CA VAL A 296 -2.47 13.58 13.50
C VAL A 296 -3.58 14.43 14.12
N SER A 297 -4.82 14.32 13.63
CA SER A 297 -5.99 15.03 14.16
C SER A 297 -6.32 14.69 15.62
N THR A 298 -5.74 13.62 16.18
CA THR A 298 -6.00 13.16 17.56
C THR A 298 -4.79 13.30 18.49
N ASN A 299 -3.67 13.87 18.03
CA ASN A 299 -2.46 14.00 18.84
C ASN A 299 -2.59 14.99 20.02
N THR A 300 -3.63 15.82 20.05
CA THR A 300 -3.88 16.79 21.12
C THR A 300 -5.34 16.77 21.56
N MET A 301 -5.61 17.16 22.81
CA MET A 301 -6.98 17.28 23.34
C MET A 301 -7.84 18.21 22.47
N ALA A 302 -7.30 19.36 22.04
CA ALA A 302 -8.02 20.29 21.19
C ALA A 302 -8.40 19.68 19.82
N GLY A 303 -7.54 18.83 19.24
CA GLY A 303 -7.85 18.10 18.01
C GLY A 303 -8.98 17.10 18.21
N VAL A 304 -8.90 16.31 19.28
CA VAL A 304 -9.94 15.34 19.68
C VAL A 304 -11.29 16.04 19.87
N GLU A 305 -11.36 17.07 20.73
CA GLU A 305 -12.59 17.82 21.01
C GLU A 305 -13.20 18.45 19.74
N LEU A 306 -12.36 18.98 18.85
CA LEU A 306 -12.84 19.57 17.61
C LEU A 306 -13.39 18.50 16.65
N VAL A 307 -12.75 17.33 16.53
CA VAL A 307 -13.30 16.21 15.74
C VAL A 307 -14.66 15.78 16.31
N GLU A 308 -14.75 15.56 17.62
CA GLU A 308 -15.99 15.07 18.24
C GLU A 308 -17.14 16.08 18.11
N SER A 309 -16.86 17.38 18.30
CA SER A 309 -17.87 18.43 18.18
C SER A 309 -18.32 18.68 16.73
N LEU A 310 -17.38 18.75 15.78
CA LEU A 310 -17.65 19.03 14.37
C LEU A 310 -18.24 17.82 13.64
N CYS A 311 -17.66 16.64 13.86
CA CYS A 311 -17.94 15.45 13.06
C CYS A 311 -18.88 14.47 13.75
N ARG A 312 -19.12 14.61 15.07
CA ARG A 312 -20.00 13.74 15.86
C ARG A 312 -19.62 12.25 15.75
N VAL A 313 -18.32 12.00 15.74
CA VAL A 313 -17.69 10.67 15.71
C VAL A 313 -16.64 10.60 16.81
N ARG A 314 -16.36 9.39 17.30
CA ARG A 314 -15.37 9.19 18.35
C ARG A 314 -13.98 9.47 17.83
N ALA A 315 -13.16 10.19 18.60
CA ALA A 315 -11.77 10.48 18.26
C ALA A 315 -10.83 9.89 19.31
N LEU A 316 -9.82 9.13 18.87
CA LEU A 316 -8.93 8.40 19.76
C LEU A 316 -7.48 8.43 19.25
N ASN A 317 -6.55 8.85 20.11
CA ASN A 317 -5.13 8.72 19.83
C ASN A 317 -4.64 7.29 20.12
N ILE A 318 -4.86 6.38 19.17
CA ILE A 318 -4.60 4.94 19.39
C ILE A 318 -3.12 4.58 19.55
N ILE A 319 -2.20 5.52 19.27
CA ILE A 319 -0.76 5.33 19.52
C ILE A 319 -0.46 5.49 21.01
N ASP A 320 -1.26 6.26 21.74
CA ASP A 320 -1.15 6.41 23.18
C ASP A 320 -1.70 5.14 23.88
N PRO A 321 -0.85 4.39 24.63
CA PRO A 321 -1.28 3.18 25.33
C PRO A 321 -2.46 3.39 26.29
N VAL A 322 -2.66 4.60 26.81
CA VAL A 322 -3.79 4.94 27.70
C VAL A 322 -5.13 4.71 27.02
N THR A 323 -5.19 4.87 25.69
CA THR A 323 -6.42 4.69 24.91
C THR A 323 -6.69 3.23 24.51
N LYS A 324 -5.74 2.32 24.74
CA LYS A 324 -5.82 0.92 24.32
C LYS A 324 -7.03 0.17 24.88
N PRO A 325 -7.43 0.32 26.16
CA PRO A 325 -8.63 -0.33 26.69
C PRO A 325 -9.90 0.10 25.95
N GLU A 326 -10.01 1.39 25.64
CA GLU A 326 -11.16 1.92 24.90
C GLU A 326 -11.19 1.39 23.45
N LEU A 327 -10.04 1.39 22.77
CA LEU A 327 -9.93 0.80 21.42
C LEU A 327 -10.36 -0.67 21.41
N LYS A 328 -9.90 -1.46 22.40
CA LYS A 328 -10.31 -2.87 22.55
C LYS A 328 -11.81 -3.01 22.73
N MET A 329 -12.42 -2.18 23.56
CA MET A 329 -13.87 -2.22 23.80
C MET A 329 -14.64 -1.94 22.50
N ILE A 330 -14.25 -0.92 21.74
CA ILE A 330 -14.90 -0.59 20.46
C ILE A 330 -14.71 -1.72 19.45
N LEU A 331 -13.50 -2.27 19.32
CA LEU A 331 -13.24 -3.39 18.43
C LEU A 331 -14.02 -4.65 18.83
N SER A 332 -14.14 -4.92 20.13
CA SER A 332 -14.90 -6.07 20.65
C SER A 332 -16.38 -5.96 20.30
N ASP A 333 -16.98 -4.79 20.55
CA ASP A 333 -18.38 -4.48 20.19
C ASP A 333 -18.61 -4.59 18.67
N LYS A 334 -17.73 -3.98 17.87
CA LYS A 334 -17.90 -3.93 16.41
C LYS A 334 -17.71 -5.28 15.74
N LEU A 335 -16.78 -6.10 16.23
CA LEU A 335 -16.48 -7.41 15.66
C LEU A 335 -17.33 -8.53 16.26
N ASP A 336 -18.07 -8.28 17.34
CA ASP A 336 -18.75 -9.30 18.14
C ASP A 336 -17.77 -10.38 18.64
N LEU A 337 -16.63 -9.93 19.18
CA LEU A 337 -15.52 -10.77 19.66
C LEU A 337 -15.03 -10.28 21.04
N ILE A 338 -14.48 -11.18 21.85
CA ILE A 338 -13.86 -10.83 23.14
C ILE A 338 -12.37 -10.61 22.93
N LEU A 339 -11.89 -9.35 23.01
CA LEU A 339 -10.46 -9.00 22.82
C LEU A 339 -9.67 -8.85 24.12
N ASP A 340 -10.28 -9.20 25.26
CA ASP A 340 -9.62 -9.35 26.54
C ASP A 340 -9.03 -10.75 26.65
N GLY A 341 -7.81 -10.92 26.14
CA GLY A 341 -6.99 -12.07 26.48
C GLY A 341 -6.71 -12.09 27.98
N GLN A 342 -6.80 -13.28 28.59
CA GLN A 342 -6.38 -13.52 29.98
C GLN A 342 -4.93 -13.03 30.14
N LEU A 343 -4.74 -11.91 30.84
CA LEU A 343 -3.43 -11.55 31.39
C LEU A 343 -3.14 -12.52 32.55
N GLN A 344 -2.80 -13.77 32.24
CA GLN A 344 -2.05 -14.59 33.18
C GLN A 344 -0.61 -14.10 33.15
N TYR A 345 -0.32 -13.09 33.97
CA TYR A 345 1.03 -12.90 34.46
C TYR A 345 1.34 -14.11 35.35
N SER A 346 1.99 -15.13 34.79
CA SER A 346 2.74 -16.09 35.60
C SER A 346 3.90 -15.32 36.22
N GLY A 347 3.95 -15.31 37.55
CA GLY A 347 4.83 -14.46 38.35
C GLY A 347 6.32 -14.79 38.31
#